data_AF-A0A2V3HP39-F1
#
_entry.id   AF-A0A2V3HP39-F1
#
_cell.length_a   1.000
_cell.length_b   1.000
_cell.length_c   1.000
_cell.angle_alpha   90.00
_cell.angle_beta   90.00
_cell.angle_gamma   90.00
#
_symmetry.space_group_name_H-M   'P 1'
#
loop_
_entity.id
_entity.type
_entity.pdbx_description
1 polymer ?
#
loop_
_entity_poly.entity_id
_entity_poly.type
_entity_poly.pdbx_seq_one_letter_code
_entity_poly.pdbx_strand_id
1 'polypeptide(L)'
;MHTAGKVFLGIGAVVLLLGAVMTWAGGSSLEEAGEVDVEGKSLWNGDSGTFYYDESDQIMVFVRDTVRCDEFSATFSNASGDAGYANDECTDDGSKPRGHGDDPAGWYHMGSFGWDQSKGDYDIVASHEIYLLPMWEVVGEEIEEAIGGIMGILGGVGLLGCGACFLLLGGILALVLNDPKDAMQIQQPPSV
;
A
#
# COMPACT_ATOMS: atom_id res chain seq x y z
N MET A 1 12.49 -5.85 34.30
CA MET A 1 11.95 -5.83 32.91
C MET A 1 10.57 -6.48 32.89
N HIS A 2 9.50 -5.69 32.69
CA HIS A 2 8.13 -6.19 32.62
C HIS A 2 7.95 -7.10 31.39
N THR A 3 7.28 -8.23 31.58
CA THR A 3 7.10 -9.28 30.56
C THR A 3 6.57 -8.72 29.24
N ALA A 4 5.70 -7.70 29.30
CA ALA A 4 5.14 -7.07 28.10
C ALA A 4 6.19 -6.38 27.21
N GLY A 5 7.19 -5.70 27.78
CA GLY A 5 8.19 -4.98 26.98
C GLY A 5 9.08 -5.92 26.17
N LYS A 6 9.41 -7.10 26.72
CA LYS A 6 10.18 -8.13 26.01
C LYS A 6 9.38 -8.76 24.86
N VAL A 7 8.07 -8.93 25.03
CA VAL A 7 7.19 -9.51 24.01
C VAL A 7 7.05 -8.57 22.81
N PHE A 8 6.79 -7.28 23.04
CA PHE A 8 6.69 -6.31 21.94
C PHE A 8 8.01 -6.11 21.20
N LEU A 9 9.14 -6.06 21.92
CA LEU A 9 10.47 -5.98 21.31
C LEU A 9 10.78 -7.22 20.45
N GLY A 10 10.44 -8.41 20.95
CA GLY A 10 10.64 -9.67 20.23
C GLY A 10 9.77 -9.77 18.98
N ILE A 11 8.49 -9.40 19.06
CA ILE A 11 7.58 -9.40 17.91
C ILE A 11 8.05 -8.38 16.86
N GLY A 12 8.41 -7.16 17.27
CA GLY A 12 8.93 -6.15 16.33
C GLY A 12 10.20 -6.60 15.60
N ALA A 13 11.12 -7.28 16.29
CA ALA A 13 12.33 -7.82 15.67
C ALA A 13 12.02 -8.95 14.67
N VAL A 14 11.08 -9.84 14.97
CA VAL A 14 10.66 -10.91 14.05
C VAL A 14 10.00 -10.32 12.81
N VAL A 15 9.08 -9.36 12.98
CA VAL A 15 8.38 -8.69 11.88
C VAL A 15 9.36 -7.94 10.96
N LEU A 16 10.38 -7.27 11.53
CA LEU A 16 11.42 -6.61 10.73
C LEU A 16 12.31 -7.58 9.98
N LEU A 17 12.69 -8.70 10.60
CA LEU A 17 13.49 -9.73 9.93
C LEU A 17 12.70 -10.37 8.78
N LEU A 18 11.41 -10.64 8.98
CA LEU A 18 10.54 -11.13 7.92
C LEU A 18 10.39 -10.09 6.80
N GLY A 19 10.17 -8.82 7.14
CA GLY A 19 10.13 -7.72 6.16
C GLY A 19 11.43 -7.62 5.36
N ALA A 20 12.59 -7.65 6.02
CA ALA A 20 13.89 -7.58 5.36
C ALA A 20 14.17 -8.79 4.45
N VAL A 21 13.78 -10.00 4.86
CA VAL A 21 13.91 -11.20 4.01
C VAL A 21 13.00 -11.11 2.79
N MET A 22 11.76 -10.65 2.95
CA MET A 22 10.83 -10.45 1.83
C MET A 22 11.29 -9.35 0.89
N THR A 23 11.83 -8.23 1.41
CA THR A 23 12.43 -7.17 0.58
C THR A 23 13.68 -7.65 -0.16
N TRP A 24 14.53 -8.45 0.47
CA TRP A 24 15.73 -8.99 -0.19
C TRP A 24 15.39 -10.03 -1.25
N ALA A 25 14.45 -10.93 -0.96
CA ALA A 25 13.97 -11.93 -1.93
C ALA A 25 13.22 -11.27 -3.09
N GLY A 26 12.37 -10.28 -2.82
CA GLY A 26 11.65 -9.53 -3.87
C GLY A 26 12.57 -8.64 -4.71
N GLY A 27 13.60 -8.04 -4.10
CA GLY A 27 14.59 -7.23 -4.81
C GLY A 27 15.43 -8.01 -5.83
N SER A 28 15.60 -9.33 -5.66
CA SER A 28 16.24 -10.21 -6.65
C SER A 28 15.29 -10.76 -7.71
N SER A 29 13.98 -10.72 -7.47
CA SER A 29 12.96 -11.08 -8.47
C SER A 29 12.62 -9.92 -9.41
N LEU A 30 13.14 -8.70 -9.18
CA LEU A 30 12.90 -7.53 -10.03
C LEU A 30 13.46 -7.66 -11.46
N GLU A 31 14.46 -8.52 -11.70
CA GLU A 31 15.00 -8.74 -13.05
C GLU A 31 14.10 -9.66 -13.90
N GLU A 32 13.15 -10.38 -13.29
CA GLU A 32 12.35 -11.41 -13.97
C GLU A 32 10.95 -11.57 -13.33
N ALA A 33 10.37 -10.49 -12.83
CA ALA A 33 8.96 -10.46 -12.44
C ALA A 33 8.14 -10.26 -13.70
N GLY A 34 7.11 -11.10 -13.90
CA GLY A 34 6.19 -11.02 -15.02
C GLY A 34 5.76 -9.58 -15.25
N GLU A 35 6.01 -9.07 -16.46
CA GLU A 35 5.52 -7.76 -16.87
C GLU A 35 4.00 -7.84 -16.86
N VAL A 36 3.35 -7.19 -15.89
CA VAL A 36 1.88 -7.06 -15.88
C VAL A 36 1.48 -6.46 -17.22
N ASP A 37 0.80 -7.25 -18.06
CA ASP A 37 0.26 -6.79 -19.33
C ASP A 37 -0.96 -5.90 -19.08
N VAL A 38 -0.71 -4.61 -18.90
CA VAL A 38 -1.75 -3.61 -18.60
C VAL A 38 -2.82 -3.58 -19.69
N GLU A 39 -2.45 -3.74 -20.96
CA GLU A 39 -3.43 -3.72 -22.05
C GLU A 39 -4.25 -5.00 -22.06
N GLY A 40 -3.59 -6.16 -21.87
CA GLY A 40 -4.24 -7.47 -21.88
C GLY A 40 -5.17 -7.70 -20.69
N LYS A 41 -4.86 -7.15 -19.52
CA LYS A 41 -5.66 -7.29 -18.29
C LYS A 41 -6.67 -6.16 -18.04
N SER A 42 -6.73 -5.17 -18.93
CA SER A 42 -7.64 -4.05 -18.78
C SER A 42 -9.10 -4.46 -19.00
N LEU A 43 -9.97 -4.14 -18.04
CA LEU A 43 -11.42 -4.30 -18.15
C LEU A 43 -12.06 -3.23 -19.03
N TRP A 44 -11.41 -2.07 -19.11
CA TRP A 44 -11.87 -0.91 -19.87
C TRP A 44 -10.71 0.02 -20.16
N ASN A 45 -10.66 0.54 -21.39
CA ASN A 45 -9.72 1.58 -21.77
C ASN A 45 -10.42 2.69 -22.55
N GLY A 46 -9.97 3.92 -22.33
CA GLY A 46 -10.50 5.11 -22.98
C GLY A 46 -10.22 6.38 -22.19
N ASP A 47 -10.48 7.52 -22.81
CA ASP A 47 -10.45 8.85 -22.17
C ASP A 47 -11.86 9.32 -21.80
N SER A 48 -12.90 8.75 -22.41
CA SER A 48 -14.30 9.00 -22.06
C SER A 48 -15.20 7.81 -22.38
N GLY A 49 -16.22 7.59 -21.57
CA GLY A 49 -17.22 6.55 -21.80
C GLY A 49 -17.85 6.03 -20.52
N THR A 50 -18.53 4.89 -20.61
CA THR A 50 -19.19 4.26 -19.48
C THR A 50 -18.52 2.93 -19.16
N PHE A 51 -18.22 2.71 -17.88
CA PHE A 51 -17.67 1.48 -17.32
C PHE A 51 -18.67 0.87 -16.34
N TYR A 52 -18.94 -0.43 -16.48
CA TYR A 52 -19.77 -1.16 -15.53
C TYR A 52 -18.90 -1.72 -14.40
N TYR A 53 -19.09 -1.21 -13.19
CA TYR A 53 -18.44 -1.71 -11.98
C TYR A 53 -19.31 -2.80 -11.34
N ASP A 54 -18.73 -3.96 -11.05
CA ASP A 54 -19.46 -5.12 -10.54
C ASP A 54 -19.28 -5.36 -9.03
N GLU A 55 -18.54 -4.49 -8.34
CA GLU A 55 -18.23 -4.57 -6.89
C GLU A 55 -17.36 -5.78 -6.50
N SER A 56 -16.73 -6.45 -7.48
CA SER A 56 -15.90 -7.63 -7.21
C SER A 56 -14.49 -7.30 -6.73
N ASP A 57 -13.91 -6.18 -7.19
CA ASP A 57 -12.52 -5.82 -6.98
C ASP A 57 -12.34 -4.30 -6.90
N GLN A 58 -11.27 -3.85 -6.27
CA GLN A 58 -10.83 -2.46 -6.39
C GLN A 58 -10.22 -2.25 -7.77
N ILE A 59 -10.51 -1.12 -8.40
CA ILE A 59 -10.01 -0.81 -9.74
C ILE A 59 -8.80 0.12 -9.64
N MET A 60 -7.69 -0.30 -10.23
CA MET A 60 -6.49 0.51 -10.44
C MET A 60 -6.60 1.26 -11.76
N VAL A 61 -6.18 2.53 -11.76
CA VAL A 61 -6.21 3.39 -12.94
C VAL A 61 -4.79 3.63 -13.44
N PHE A 62 -4.48 3.08 -14.62
CA PHE A 62 -3.18 3.22 -15.26
C PHE A 62 -3.21 4.17 -16.44
N VAL A 63 -2.09 4.87 -16.66
CA VAL A 63 -1.80 5.67 -17.86
C VAL A 63 -0.38 5.41 -18.33
N ARG A 64 -0.05 5.86 -19.54
CA ARG A 64 1.34 5.83 -20.03
C ARG A 64 2.27 6.68 -19.15
N ASP A 65 3.50 6.20 -18.95
CA ASP A 65 4.55 6.89 -18.18
C ASP A 65 5.00 8.25 -18.77
N THR A 66 4.49 8.61 -19.95
CA THR A 66 4.66 9.94 -20.56
C THR A 66 3.74 11.01 -19.97
N VAL A 67 2.71 10.61 -19.21
CA VAL A 67 1.72 11.53 -18.62
C VAL A 67 2.21 12.01 -17.26
N ARG A 68 2.21 13.34 -17.05
CA ARG A 68 2.58 13.92 -15.76
C ARG A 68 1.47 13.76 -14.73
N CYS A 69 1.83 13.36 -13.52
CA CYS A 69 0.89 13.20 -12.40
C CYS A 69 0.14 14.49 -12.07
N ASP A 70 0.82 15.64 -12.09
CA ASP A 70 0.23 16.95 -11.78
C ASP A 70 -0.67 17.55 -12.87
N GLU A 71 -0.65 16.98 -14.08
CA GLU A 71 -1.50 17.37 -15.22
C GLU A 71 -2.63 16.37 -15.46
N PHE A 72 -2.53 15.18 -14.86
CA PHE A 72 -3.52 14.14 -14.99
C PHE A 72 -4.78 14.47 -14.18
N SER A 73 -5.94 14.18 -14.76
CA SER A 73 -7.22 14.29 -14.06
C SER A 73 -8.19 13.27 -14.62
N ALA A 74 -8.89 12.57 -13.74
CA ALA A 74 -10.02 11.75 -14.11
C ALA A 74 -11.19 11.98 -13.15
N THR A 75 -12.39 11.82 -13.67
CA THR A 75 -13.64 11.87 -12.91
C THR A 75 -14.47 10.66 -13.27
N PHE A 76 -14.90 9.97 -12.23
CA PHE A 76 -15.86 8.87 -12.30
C PHE A 76 -17.13 9.39 -11.68
N SER A 77 -18.27 9.19 -12.32
CA SER A 77 -19.54 9.71 -11.84
C SER A 77 -20.68 8.76 -12.13
N ASN A 78 -21.75 8.84 -11.36
CA ASN A 78 -22.99 8.11 -11.60
C ASN A 78 -24.19 9.05 -11.37
N ALA A 79 -25.40 8.49 -11.31
CA ALA A 79 -26.63 9.26 -11.06
C ALA A 79 -26.62 10.06 -9.73
N SER A 80 -25.72 9.74 -8.80
CA SER A 80 -25.54 10.42 -7.51
C SER A 80 -24.45 11.50 -7.54
N GLY A 81 -23.71 11.66 -8.64
CA GLY A 81 -22.61 12.61 -8.81
C GLY A 81 -21.24 11.93 -8.87
N ASP A 82 -20.20 12.68 -8.52
CA ASP A 82 -18.81 12.19 -8.50
C ASP A 82 -18.66 11.01 -7.54
N ALA A 83 -17.92 9.99 -7.99
CA ALA A 83 -17.90 8.67 -7.39
C ALA A 83 -16.48 8.16 -7.21
N GLY A 84 -16.05 8.04 -5.95
CA GLY A 84 -15.08 7.06 -5.45
C GLY A 84 -13.67 7.01 -6.05
N TYR A 85 -13.35 7.82 -7.06
CA TYR A 85 -12.03 7.87 -7.67
C TYR A 85 -11.12 8.82 -6.87
N ALA A 86 -9.95 8.32 -6.48
CA ALA A 86 -8.93 9.09 -5.81
C ALA A 86 -7.61 8.97 -6.58
N ASN A 87 -7.01 10.12 -6.91
CA ASN A 87 -5.67 10.17 -7.48
C ASN A 87 -4.63 9.84 -6.40
N ASP A 88 -3.54 9.21 -6.80
CA ASP A 88 -2.38 9.02 -5.94
C ASP A 88 -1.64 10.34 -5.73
N GLU A 89 -0.88 10.41 -4.63
CA GLU A 89 -0.05 11.57 -4.35
C GLU A 89 1.09 11.68 -5.36
N CYS A 90 1.27 12.85 -5.96
CA CYS A 90 2.41 13.09 -6.84
C CYS A 90 3.73 13.27 -6.04
N THR A 91 4.83 12.96 -6.71
CA THR A 91 6.19 13.36 -6.31
C THR A 91 6.32 14.87 -6.20
N ASP A 92 7.33 15.36 -5.47
CA ASP A 92 7.47 16.80 -5.18
C ASP A 92 7.67 17.67 -6.43
N ASP A 93 8.15 17.09 -7.54
CA ASP A 93 8.27 17.76 -8.84
C ASP A 93 7.03 17.57 -9.74
N GLY A 94 5.99 16.91 -9.22
CA GLY A 94 4.71 16.64 -9.88
C GLY A 94 4.79 15.67 -11.05
N SER A 95 5.98 15.17 -11.40
CA SER A 95 6.18 14.45 -12.66
C SER A 95 5.56 13.05 -12.63
N LYS A 96 5.57 12.39 -11.47
CA LYS A 96 5.18 10.99 -11.31
C LYS A 96 4.35 10.77 -10.06
N PRO A 97 3.53 9.71 -10.00
CA PRO A 97 2.95 9.23 -8.75
C PRO A 97 4.04 8.82 -7.74
N ARG A 98 3.77 8.99 -6.45
CA ARG A 98 4.56 8.40 -5.37
C ARG A 98 4.32 6.89 -5.38
N GLY A 99 5.41 6.11 -5.37
CA GLY A 99 5.32 4.66 -5.47
C GLY A 99 5.48 4.11 -6.90
N HIS A 100 5.64 4.96 -7.91
CA HIS A 100 5.82 4.54 -9.33
C HIS A 100 6.98 3.58 -9.60
N GLY A 101 7.89 3.37 -8.64
CA GLY A 101 8.97 2.40 -8.77
C GLY A 101 8.47 0.95 -8.80
N ASP A 102 7.24 0.72 -8.36
CA ASP A 102 6.57 -0.58 -8.35
C ASP A 102 5.63 -0.77 -9.55
N ASP A 103 5.49 0.24 -10.41
CA ASP A 103 4.60 0.20 -11.58
C ASP A 103 5.22 -0.61 -12.75
N PRO A 104 4.38 -1.24 -13.59
CA PRO A 104 4.85 -1.91 -14.80
C PRO A 104 5.58 -0.95 -15.75
N ALA A 105 6.59 -1.46 -16.46
CA ALA A 105 7.38 -0.65 -17.38
C ALA A 105 6.50 0.03 -18.45
N GLY A 106 6.66 1.35 -18.62
CA GLY A 106 5.86 2.14 -19.57
C GLY A 106 4.53 2.66 -19.01
N TRP A 107 4.24 2.40 -17.73
CA TRP A 107 2.97 2.75 -17.10
C TRP A 107 3.15 3.49 -15.77
N TYR A 108 2.15 4.29 -15.43
CA TYR A 108 1.98 4.90 -14.11
C TYR A 108 0.61 4.55 -13.54
N HIS A 109 0.60 4.07 -12.29
CA HIS A 109 -0.60 3.93 -11.47
C HIS A 109 -0.97 5.33 -10.94
N MET A 110 -2.08 5.89 -11.42
CA MET A 110 -2.48 7.27 -11.12
C MET A 110 -3.50 7.37 -9.98
N GLY A 111 -4.05 6.25 -9.53
CA GLY A 111 -5.06 6.24 -8.49
C GLY A 111 -5.96 5.01 -8.54
N SER A 112 -6.96 5.01 -7.68
CA SER A 112 -7.87 3.88 -7.54
C SER A 112 -9.33 4.29 -7.44
N PHE A 113 -10.21 3.39 -7.87
CA PHE A 113 -11.65 3.51 -7.82
C PHE A 113 -12.27 2.27 -7.15
N GLY A 114 -13.48 2.40 -6.59
CA GLY A 114 -14.24 1.29 -6.03
C GLY A 114 -14.35 1.27 -4.50
N TRP A 115 -13.66 2.18 -3.80
CA TRP A 115 -13.85 2.34 -2.35
C TRP A 115 -15.27 2.83 -2.05
N ASP A 116 -16.05 1.98 -1.38
CA ASP A 116 -17.43 2.26 -0.96
C ASP A 116 -18.37 2.60 -2.14
N GLN A 117 -18.12 2.04 -3.32
CA GLN A 117 -18.97 2.19 -4.49
C GLN A 117 -19.84 0.96 -4.67
N SER A 118 -21.12 1.16 -4.99
CA SER A 118 -22.03 0.06 -5.35
C SER A 118 -21.86 -0.34 -6.80
N LYS A 119 -22.17 -1.59 -7.14
CA LYS A 119 -22.23 -2.02 -8.55
C LYS A 119 -23.13 -1.10 -9.40
N GLY A 120 -22.74 -0.87 -10.64
CA GLY A 120 -23.49 -0.05 -11.58
C GLY A 120 -22.63 0.56 -12.68
N ASP A 121 -23.28 1.34 -13.54
CA ASP A 121 -22.62 2.11 -14.59
C ASP A 121 -22.03 3.40 -14.04
N TYR A 122 -20.76 3.64 -14.37
CA TYR A 122 -20.04 4.87 -14.04
C TYR A 122 -19.55 5.53 -15.32
N ASP A 123 -19.88 6.80 -15.47
CA ASP A 123 -19.39 7.65 -16.54
C ASP A 123 -18.00 8.17 -16.16
N ILE A 124 -17.06 7.95 -17.07
CA ILE A 124 -15.65 8.28 -16.93
C ILE A 124 -15.32 9.42 -17.90
N VAL A 125 -14.62 10.42 -17.38
CA VAL A 125 -13.98 11.47 -18.17
C VAL A 125 -12.57 11.68 -17.63
N ALA A 126 -11.56 11.44 -18.47
CA ALA A 126 -10.16 11.58 -18.13
C ALA A 126 -9.44 12.52 -19.12
N SER A 127 -8.35 13.13 -18.68
CA SER A 127 -7.53 14.00 -19.53
C SER A 127 -6.70 13.22 -20.56
N HIS A 128 -6.51 11.92 -20.32
CA HIS A 128 -5.74 11.00 -21.15
C HIS A 128 -6.43 9.63 -21.16
N GLU A 129 -6.04 8.77 -22.11
CA GLU A 129 -6.48 7.38 -22.11
C GLU A 129 -6.02 6.68 -20.82
N ILE A 130 -6.96 6.11 -20.09
CA ILE A 130 -6.72 5.30 -18.89
C ILE A 130 -7.02 3.83 -19.17
N TYR A 131 -6.43 2.95 -18.38
CA TYR A 131 -6.65 1.50 -18.38
C TYR A 131 -7.08 1.07 -16.99
N LEU A 132 -8.19 0.34 -16.90
CA LEU A 132 -8.79 -0.08 -15.64
C LEU A 132 -8.45 -1.53 -15.34
N LEU A 133 -7.68 -1.75 -14.28
CA LEU A 133 -7.22 -3.08 -13.90
C LEU A 133 -7.84 -3.51 -12.56
N PRO A 134 -8.30 -4.75 -12.42
CA PRO A 134 -8.75 -5.31 -11.15
C PRO A 134 -7.54 -5.58 -10.23
N MET A 135 -7.52 -4.99 -9.04
CA MET A 135 -6.38 -5.03 -8.13
C MET A 135 -6.07 -6.45 -7.65
N TRP A 136 -7.04 -7.14 -7.07
CA TRP A 136 -6.85 -8.46 -6.49
C TRP A 136 -6.69 -9.56 -7.53
N GLU A 137 -7.33 -9.45 -8.70
CA GLU A 137 -7.14 -10.39 -9.81
C GLU A 137 -5.73 -10.27 -10.39
N VAL A 138 -5.26 -9.05 -10.71
CA VAL A 138 -3.89 -8.83 -11.18
C VAL A 138 -2.89 -9.28 -10.11
N VAL A 139 -3.07 -8.86 -8.85
CA VAL A 139 -2.15 -9.27 -7.77
C VAL A 139 -2.20 -10.78 -7.52
N GLY A 140 -3.36 -11.42 -7.63
CA GLY A 140 -3.54 -12.85 -7.39
C GLY A 140 -2.89 -13.74 -8.44
N GLU A 141 -3.07 -13.41 -9.72
CA GLU A 141 -2.44 -14.14 -10.83
C GLU A 141 -0.92 -13.95 -10.85
N GLU A 142 -0.45 -12.72 -10.58
CA GLU A 142 0.98 -12.43 -10.53
C GLU A 142 1.65 -13.05 -9.28
N ILE A 143 0.90 -13.32 -8.20
CA ILE A 143 1.42 -14.09 -7.04
C ILE A 143 1.61 -15.57 -7.40
N GLU A 144 0.78 -16.13 -8.28
CA GLU A 144 0.94 -17.52 -8.76
C GLU A 144 2.06 -17.68 -9.78
N GLU A 145 2.26 -16.70 -10.68
CA GLU A 145 3.31 -16.75 -11.71
C GLU A 145 4.64 -16.11 -11.27
N ALA A 146 4.64 -15.11 -10.38
CA ALA A 146 5.81 -14.37 -9.94
C ALA A 146 5.88 -14.25 -8.41
N ILE A 147 6.75 -15.05 -7.79
CA ILE A 147 7.19 -14.79 -6.42
C ILE A 147 7.99 -13.47 -6.39
N GLY A 148 7.33 -12.34 -6.15
CA GLY A 148 7.90 -11.27 -5.34
C GLY A 148 8.25 -9.91 -5.97
N GLY A 149 7.87 -9.58 -7.20
CA GLY A 149 8.23 -8.29 -7.82
C GLY A 149 7.52 -7.08 -7.19
N ILE A 150 6.20 -7.01 -7.35
CA ILE A 150 5.40 -5.84 -6.96
C ILE A 150 5.13 -5.81 -5.44
N MET A 151 4.88 -6.97 -4.82
CA MET A 151 4.55 -7.08 -3.39
C MET A 151 5.76 -7.29 -2.46
N GLY A 152 6.95 -7.62 -2.98
CA GLY A 152 8.17 -7.62 -2.17
C GLY A 152 8.54 -6.22 -1.66
N ILE A 153 8.18 -5.19 -2.44
CA ILE A 153 8.42 -3.79 -2.13
C ILE A 153 7.21 -3.16 -1.42
N LEU A 154 5.98 -3.31 -1.92
CA LEU A 154 4.76 -2.81 -1.25
C LEU A 154 4.53 -3.48 0.12
N GLY A 155 4.66 -4.81 0.21
CA GLY A 155 4.57 -5.55 1.47
C GLY A 155 5.80 -5.35 2.37
N GLY A 156 6.99 -5.25 1.78
CA GLY A 156 8.24 -5.03 2.50
C GLY A 156 8.32 -3.67 3.17
N VAL A 157 8.05 -2.58 2.45
CA VAL A 157 8.08 -1.21 2.99
C VAL A 157 6.96 -0.99 4.02
N GLY A 158 5.76 -1.55 3.79
CA GLY A 158 4.66 -1.54 4.75
C GLY A 158 4.98 -2.30 6.05
N LEU A 159 5.57 -3.51 5.96
CA LEU A 159 6.00 -4.27 7.14
C LEU A 159 7.19 -3.61 7.85
N LEU A 160 8.12 -2.99 7.13
CA LEU A 160 9.25 -2.25 7.70
C LEU A 160 8.75 -1.03 8.49
N GLY A 161 7.78 -0.28 7.96
CA GLY A 161 7.16 0.86 8.65
C GLY A 161 6.40 0.45 9.92
N CYS A 162 5.54 -0.57 9.83
CA CYS A 162 4.81 -1.09 11.00
C CYS A 162 5.75 -1.73 12.03
N GLY A 163 6.76 -2.47 11.59
CA GLY A 163 7.79 -3.06 12.44
C GLY A 163 8.64 -2.01 13.18
N ALA A 164 8.98 -0.91 12.51
CA ALA A 164 9.69 0.22 13.12
C ALA A 164 8.86 0.89 14.23
N CYS A 165 7.55 1.06 14.03
CA CYS A 165 6.64 1.55 15.08
C CYS A 165 6.61 0.62 16.30
N PHE A 166 6.54 -0.71 16.11
CA PHE A 166 6.58 -1.67 17.21
C PHE A 166 7.94 -1.69 17.93
N LEU A 167 9.05 -1.53 17.21
CA LEU A 167 10.38 -1.40 17.82
C LEU A 167 10.55 -0.09 18.58
N LEU A 168 10.07 1.04 18.05
CA LEU A 168 10.13 2.33 18.74
C LEU A 168 9.29 2.29 20.03
N LEU A 169 8.05 1.81 19.96
CA LEU A 169 7.20 1.67 21.14
C LEU A 169 7.76 0.66 22.15
N GLY A 170 8.27 -0.48 21.67
CA GLY A 170 8.95 -1.48 22.51
C GLY A 170 10.22 -0.95 23.16
N GLY A 171 11.01 -0.16 22.43
CA GLY A 171 12.25 0.46 22.90
C GLY A 171 12.01 1.56 23.94
N ILE A 172 11.04 2.45 23.70
CA ILE A 172 10.65 3.49 24.67
C ILE A 172 10.14 2.83 25.96
N LEU A 173 9.28 1.82 25.86
CA LEU A 173 8.77 1.10 27.02
C LEU A 173 9.90 0.36 27.77
N ALA A 174 10.89 -0.19 27.06
CA ALA A 174 12.05 -0.83 27.67
C ALA A 174 12.94 0.17 28.43
N LEU A 175 13.12 1.39 27.93
CA LEU A 175 13.89 2.45 28.61
C LEU A 175 13.16 3.02 29.83
N VAL A 176 11.86 3.33 29.70
CA VAL A 176 11.03 3.87 30.79
C VAL A 176 10.87 2.88 31.96
N LEU A 177 10.92 1.58 31.71
CA LEU A 177 10.86 0.53 32.75
C LEU A 177 12.22 0.05 33.25
N ASN A 178 13.32 0.64 32.78
CA ASN A 178 14.67 0.37 33.28
C ASN A 178 15.11 1.34 34.38
N ASP A 179 14.27 2.32 34.74
CA ASP A 179 14.44 3.04 35.99
C ASP A 179 14.24 2.04 37.14
N PRO A 180 15.20 1.94 38.08
CA PRO A 180 15.03 1.12 39.26
C PRO A 180 13.80 1.64 40.00
N LYS A 181 12.78 0.77 40.08
CA LYS A 181 11.75 0.94 41.09
C LYS A 181 12.45 0.80 42.42
N ASP A 182 12.89 1.91 43.01
CA ASP A 182 12.95 1.99 44.45
C ASP A 182 11.56 1.58 44.90
N ALA A 183 11.49 0.34 45.38
CA ALA A 183 10.28 -0.21 45.96
C ALA A 183 9.78 0.86 46.92
N MET A 184 8.56 1.36 46.70
CA MET A 184 7.84 2.09 47.72
C MET A 184 7.77 1.16 48.93
N GLN A 185 8.79 1.22 49.80
CA GLN A 185 8.72 0.66 51.13
C GLN A 185 7.73 1.55 51.85
N ILE A 186 6.48 1.08 51.92
CA ILE A 186 5.56 1.58 52.93
C ILE A 186 6.20 1.17 54.26
N GLN A 187 6.94 2.09 54.87
CA GLN A 187 7.25 2.01 56.30
C GLN A 187 5.92 2.12 57.03
N GLN A 188 5.34 0.98 57.39
CA GLN A 188 4.29 0.95 58.39
C GLN A 188 4.96 1.09 59.77
N PRO A 189 4.67 2.14 60.56
CA PRO A 189 5.26 2.29 61.88
C PRO A 189 4.74 1.19 62.83
N PRO A 190 5.51 0.82 63.86
CA PRO A 190 5.17 -0.30 64.75
C PRO A 190 3.88 -0.01 65.52
N SER A 191 3.03 -1.02 65.61
CA SER A 191 1.82 -1.04 66.45
C SER A 191 2.19 -0.89 67.92
N VAL A 192 1.52 0.04 68.60
CA VAL A 192 1.50 0.17 70.08
C VAL A 192 0.16 -0.31 70.58
#